data_AF-A0A7W9C9U9-F1
#
_entry.id   AF-A0A7W9C9U9-F1
#
_cell.length_a   1.000
_cell.length_b   1.000
_cell.length_c   1.000
_cell.angle_alpha   90.00
_cell.angle_beta   90.00
_cell.angle_gamma   90.00
#
_symmetry.space_group_name_H-M   'P 1'
#
loop_
_entity.id
_entity.type
_entity.pdbx_description
1 polymer ?
#
loop_
_entity_poly.entity_id
_entity_poly.type
_entity_poly.pdbx_seq_one_letter_code
_entity_poly.pdbx_strand_id
1 'polypeptide(L)'
;MTFDASRYADLLEEAHRAFLEDTAYAIALAEDASAMKTRQENRDDPDQLRTDVLRLHAQGAGLGEIQRVVHASRESVAEVLKDAPARPGGAFPTVNKSSTSNTPAPKPVTRSKRLRKWKPEPLAPDDPRHGTNNGYVNYRCRCDPCGEARKTFRRRLKENPAGRAKSSEHGTRSRYARGCRCDDCKHAATSAARADRDRKREGGGNTTPEH
;
A
#
# COMPACT_ATOMS: atom_id res chain seq x y z
N MET A 1 23.52 16.69 54.21
CA MET A 1 22.91 16.43 52.89
C MET A 1 21.42 16.29 53.11
N THR A 2 20.64 17.31 52.78
CA THR A 2 19.17 17.27 52.91
C THR A 2 18.60 16.58 51.68
N PHE A 3 17.80 15.54 51.90
CA PHE A 3 17.09 14.85 50.85
C PHE A 3 15.99 15.77 50.32
N ASP A 4 16.04 16.10 49.04
CA ASP A 4 15.05 16.98 48.42
C ASP A 4 13.83 16.17 48.01
N ALA A 5 12.83 16.16 48.88
CA ALA A 5 11.58 15.42 48.67
C ALA A 5 10.77 15.93 47.47
N SER A 6 10.97 17.18 47.04
CA SER A 6 10.23 17.78 45.92
C SER A 6 10.55 17.10 44.59
N ARG A 7 11.83 16.81 44.35
CA ARG A 7 12.28 16.09 43.14
C ARG A 7 11.70 14.68 43.04
N TYR A 8 11.44 14.03 44.17
CA TYR A 8 10.81 12.71 44.17
C TYR A 8 9.32 12.79 43.84
N ALA A 9 8.63 13.84 44.30
CA ALA A 9 7.23 14.09 43.94
C ALA A 9 7.08 14.33 42.42
N ASP A 10 7.93 15.15 41.82
CA ASP A 10 7.90 15.42 40.38
C ASP A 10 8.13 14.14 39.55
N LEU A 11 9.08 13.31 39.95
CA LEU A 11 9.35 12.02 39.29
C LEU A 11 8.16 11.05 39.40
N LEU A 12 7.46 11.04 40.53
CA LEU A 12 6.26 10.23 40.70
C LEU A 12 5.10 10.73 39.83
N GLU A 13 4.91 12.04 39.73
CA GLU A 13 3.89 12.63 38.85
C GLU A 13 4.19 12.36 37.37
N GLU A 14 5.44 12.48 36.95
CA GLU A 14 5.87 12.17 35.59
C GLU A 14 5.67 10.67 35.27
N ALA A 15 6.09 9.78 36.17
CA ALA A 15 5.90 8.34 36.01
C ALA A 15 4.41 7.95 35.95
N HIS A 16 3.57 8.58 36.77
CA HIS A 16 2.13 8.35 36.75
C HIS A 16 1.50 8.83 35.44
N ARG A 17 1.90 10.00 34.92
CA ARG A 17 1.43 10.50 33.63
C ARG A 17 1.81 9.56 32.48
N ALA A 18 3.07 9.13 32.42
CA ALA A 18 3.55 8.19 31.40
C ALA A 18 2.75 6.87 31.44
N PHE A 19 2.48 6.34 32.63
CA PHE A 19 1.66 5.14 32.80
C PHE A 19 0.23 5.34 32.28
N LEU A 20 -0.39 6.49 32.55
CA LEU A 20 -1.74 6.80 32.04
C LEU A 20 -1.76 6.96 30.51
N GLU A 21 -0.72 7.55 29.91
CA GLU A 21 -0.60 7.66 28.45
C GLU A 21 -0.42 6.29 27.79
N ASP A 22 0.45 5.44 28.33
CA ASP A 22 0.67 4.08 27.83
C ASP A 22 -0.60 3.21 27.95
N THR A 23 -1.32 3.32 29.07
CA THR A 23 -2.59 2.59 29.26
C THR A 23 -3.70 3.10 28.34
N ALA A 24 -3.82 4.42 28.14
CA ALA A 24 -4.77 4.99 27.18
C ALA A 24 -4.48 4.51 25.75
N TYR A 25 -3.20 4.48 25.36
CA TYR A 25 -2.78 3.94 24.06
C TYR A 25 -3.11 2.45 23.91
N ALA A 26 -2.86 1.66 24.96
CA ALA A 26 -3.19 0.23 24.96
C ALA A 26 -4.70 -0.02 24.83
N ILE A 27 -5.54 0.78 25.51
CA ILE A 27 -7.00 0.71 25.40
C ILE A 27 -7.43 1.04 23.96
N ALA A 28 -6.93 2.14 23.38
CA ALA A 28 -7.26 2.52 22.00
C ALA A 28 -6.89 1.41 20.99
N LEU A 29 -5.72 0.79 21.15
CA LEU A 29 -5.30 -0.32 20.29
C LEU A 29 -6.21 -1.55 20.45
N ALA A 30 -6.66 -1.84 21.67
CA ALA A 30 -7.59 -2.94 21.94
C ALA A 30 -8.99 -2.68 21.36
N GLU A 31 -9.48 -1.45 21.44
CA GLU A 31 -10.75 -1.03 20.83
C GLU A 31 -10.69 -1.14 19.30
N ASP A 32 -9.60 -0.67 18.67
CA ASP A 32 -9.40 -0.81 17.23
C ASP A 32 -9.34 -2.29 16.80
N ALA A 33 -8.63 -3.13 17.57
CA ALA A 33 -8.56 -4.56 17.31
C ALA A 33 -9.93 -5.23 17.45
N SER A 34 -10.70 -4.86 18.47
CA SER A 34 -12.08 -5.34 18.67
C SER A 34 -12.99 -4.91 17.51
N ALA A 35 -12.91 -3.66 17.08
CA ALA A 35 -13.67 -3.15 15.94
C ALA A 35 -13.30 -3.86 14.62
N MET A 36 -12.02 -4.17 14.39
CA MET A 36 -11.59 -4.97 13.24
C MET A 36 -12.15 -6.39 13.30
N LYS A 37 -12.14 -7.02 14.49
CA LYS A 37 -12.70 -8.37 14.68
C LYS A 37 -14.21 -8.39 14.44
N THR A 38 -14.97 -7.44 14.97
CA THR A 38 -16.41 -7.34 14.72
C THR A 38 -16.72 -7.11 13.24
N ARG A 39 -15.92 -6.30 12.52
CA ARG A 39 -16.08 -6.14 11.06
C ARG A 39 -15.79 -7.44 10.31
N GLN A 40 -14.82 -8.23 10.78
CA GLN A 40 -14.53 -9.54 10.21
C GLN A 40 -15.67 -10.52 10.48
N GLU A 41 -16.16 -10.61 11.72
CA GLU A 41 -17.31 -11.45 12.09
C GLU A 41 -18.57 -11.08 11.30
N ASN A 42 -18.90 -9.78 11.17
CA ASN A 42 -20.04 -9.32 10.37
C ASN A 42 -19.87 -9.59 8.86
N ARG A 43 -18.61 -9.64 8.38
CA ARG A 43 -18.31 -10.02 6.98
C ARG A 43 -18.45 -11.52 6.77
N ASP A 44 -18.19 -12.31 7.80
CA ASP A 44 -18.26 -13.76 7.79
C ASP A 44 -19.66 -14.29 8.17
N ASP A 45 -20.57 -13.42 8.61
CA ASP A 45 -21.98 -13.74 8.87
C ASP A 45 -22.70 -14.11 7.56
N PRO A 46 -23.12 -15.38 7.39
CA PRO A 46 -23.74 -15.85 6.15
C PRO A 46 -25.10 -15.19 5.88
N ASP A 47 -25.84 -14.80 6.91
CA ASP A 47 -27.16 -14.19 6.76
C ASP A 47 -27.06 -12.72 6.34
N GLN A 48 -26.07 -12.01 6.88
CA GLN A 48 -25.75 -10.65 6.45
C GLN A 48 -25.24 -10.63 5.00
N LEU A 49 -24.33 -11.54 4.65
CA LEU A 49 -23.87 -11.76 3.28
C LEU A 49 -25.04 -12.02 2.33
N ARG A 50 -25.96 -12.93 2.72
CA ARG A 50 -27.16 -13.24 1.94
C ARG A 50 -28.02 -12.01 1.71
N THR A 51 -28.29 -11.25 2.77
CA THR A 51 -29.11 -10.03 2.73
C THR A 51 -28.50 -8.97 1.81
N ASP A 52 -27.20 -8.72 1.91
CA ASP A 52 -26.51 -7.72 1.08
C ASP A 52 -26.42 -8.13 -0.39
N VAL A 53 -26.14 -9.41 -0.67
CA VAL A 53 -26.12 -9.93 -2.04
C VAL A 53 -27.50 -9.82 -2.69
N LEU A 54 -28.56 -10.23 -2.00
CA LEU A 54 -29.93 -10.14 -2.53
C LEU A 54 -30.35 -8.68 -2.75
N ARG A 55 -30.01 -7.78 -1.83
CA ARG A 55 -30.26 -6.33 -1.95
C ARG A 55 -29.59 -5.74 -3.19
N LEU A 56 -28.29 -5.99 -3.38
CA LEU A 56 -27.54 -5.48 -4.54
C LEU A 56 -28.02 -6.12 -5.85
N HIS A 57 -28.38 -7.41 -5.82
CA HIS A 57 -28.94 -8.10 -6.99
C HIS A 57 -30.29 -7.50 -7.40
N ALA A 58 -31.17 -7.19 -6.44
CA ALA A 58 -32.45 -6.52 -6.70
C ALA A 58 -32.25 -5.10 -7.29
N GLN A 59 -31.15 -4.42 -6.95
CA GLN A 59 -30.75 -3.14 -7.55
C GLN A 59 -30.16 -3.28 -8.97
N GLY A 60 -29.99 -4.51 -9.48
CA GLY A 60 -29.43 -4.76 -10.80
C GLY A 60 -27.89 -4.75 -10.84
N ALA A 61 -27.21 -4.83 -9.70
CA ALA A 61 -25.76 -4.96 -9.66
C ALA A 61 -25.32 -6.27 -10.33
N GLY A 62 -24.21 -6.22 -11.08
CA GLY A 62 -23.60 -7.43 -11.67
C GLY A 62 -22.79 -8.21 -10.64
N LEU A 63 -22.53 -9.50 -10.90
CA LEU A 63 -21.73 -10.37 -10.01
C LEU A 63 -20.40 -9.74 -9.57
N GLY A 64 -19.66 -9.11 -10.50
CA GLY A 64 -18.37 -8.48 -10.19
C GLY A 64 -18.49 -7.20 -9.36
N GLU A 65 -19.63 -6.52 -9.40
CA GLU A 65 -19.91 -5.36 -8.54
C GLU A 65 -20.29 -5.83 -7.13
N ILE A 66 -21.19 -6.81 -7.02
CA ILE A 66 -21.57 -7.44 -5.75
C ILE A 66 -20.32 -7.99 -5.04
N GLN A 67 -19.44 -8.69 -5.77
CA GLN A 67 -18.18 -9.21 -5.24
C GLN A 67 -17.30 -8.12 -4.63
N ARG A 68 -17.18 -6.96 -5.29
CA ARG A 68 -16.34 -5.84 -4.81
C ARG A 68 -16.94 -5.17 -3.58
N VAL A 69 -18.25 -4.98 -3.54
CA VAL A 69 -18.94 -4.27 -2.46
C VAL A 69 -19.00 -5.11 -1.20
N VAL A 70 -19.33 -6.40 -1.32
CA VAL A 70 -19.50 -7.29 -0.17
C VAL A 70 -18.16 -7.94 0.25
N HIS A 71 -17.09 -7.77 -0.54
CA HIS A 71 -15.78 -8.37 -0.31
C HIS A 71 -15.82 -9.89 -0.11
N ALA A 72 -16.79 -10.58 -0.73
CA ALA A 72 -16.93 -12.02 -0.68
C ALA A 72 -16.26 -12.69 -1.90
N SER A 73 -16.03 -14.00 -1.80
CA SER A 73 -15.59 -14.77 -2.96
C SER A 73 -16.68 -14.81 -4.03
N ARG A 74 -16.29 -14.94 -5.30
CA ARG A 74 -17.26 -15.07 -6.40
C ARG A 74 -18.15 -16.31 -6.23
N GLU A 75 -17.61 -17.38 -5.66
CA GLU A 75 -18.31 -18.64 -5.39
C GLU A 75 -19.39 -18.45 -4.32
N SER A 76 -19.06 -17.78 -3.20
CA SER A 76 -20.02 -17.48 -2.13
C SER A 76 -21.19 -16.62 -2.62
N VAL A 77 -20.89 -15.60 -3.45
CA VAL A 77 -21.94 -14.76 -4.06
C VAL A 77 -22.80 -15.57 -5.04
N ALA A 78 -22.19 -16.46 -5.82
CA ALA A 78 -22.93 -17.31 -6.75
C ALA A 78 -23.84 -18.31 -6.02
N GLU A 79 -23.39 -18.87 -4.89
CA GLU A 79 -24.18 -19.78 -4.06
C GLU A 79 -25.46 -19.11 -3.56
N VAL A 80 -25.34 -17.90 -2.99
CA VAL A 80 -26.51 -17.12 -2.51
C VAL A 80 -27.50 -16.83 -3.64
N LEU A 81 -27.00 -16.57 -4.85
CA LEU A 81 -27.85 -16.22 -5.99
C LEU A 81 -28.53 -17.41 -6.66
N LYS A 82 -28.20 -18.66 -6.30
CA LYS A 82 -28.92 -19.85 -6.82
C LYS A 82 -30.40 -19.83 -6.48
N ASP A 83 -30.74 -19.35 -5.28
CA ASP A 83 -32.11 -19.28 -4.76
C ASP A 83 -32.76 -17.89 -4.96
N ALA A 84 -32.04 -16.96 -5.59
CA ALA A 84 -32.54 -15.60 -5.77
C ALA A 84 -33.63 -15.55 -6.86
N PRO A 85 -34.67 -14.71 -6.69
CA PRO A 85 -35.65 -14.50 -7.74
C PRO A 85 -34.97 -13.98 -9.01
N ALA A 86 -35.51 -14.37 -10.16
CA ALA A 86 -35.01 -13.92 -11.45
C ALA A 86 -34.86 -12.40 -11.45
N ARG A 87 -33.69 -11.92 -11.91
CA ARG A 87 -33.40 -10.51 -12.01
C ARG A 87 -34.54 -9.81 -12.77
N PRO A 88 -35.09 -8.68 -12.29
CA PRO A 88 -36.16 -7.98 -12.99
C PRO A 88 -35.69 -7.65 -14.41
N GLY A 89 -36.30 -8.33 -15.39
CA GLY A 89 -35.99 -8.19 -16.81
C GLY A 89 -36.29 -6.76 -17.23
N GLY A 90 -35.25 -5.96 -17.44
CA GLY A 90 -35.38 -4.52 -17.73
C GLY A 90 -34.41 -3.66 -16.93
N ALA A 91 -33.91 -4.14 -15.79
CA ALA A 91 -32.73 -3.56 -15.16
C ALA A 91 -31.49 -3.97 -15.96
N PHE A 92 -31.30 -3.35 -17.12
CA PHE A 92 -29.98 -3.32 -17.76
C PHE A 92 -29.00 -2.97 -16.65
N PRO A 93 -27.85 -3.67 -16.55
CA PRO A 93 -26.82 -3.20 -15.65
C PRO A 93 -26.67 -1.74 -16.01
N THR A 94 -26.94 -0.86 -15.05
CA THR A 94 -26.21 0.39 -14.99
C THR A 94 -24.79 -0.09 -14.79
N VAL A 95 -24.18 -0.56 -15.89
CA VAL A 95 -22.78 -0.37 -16.12
C VAL A 95 -22.72 1.10 -15.86
N ASN A 96 -22.28 1.43 -14.65
CA ASN A 96 -21.59 2.65 -14.41
C ASN A 96 -20.39 2.52 -15.36
N LYS A 97 -20.65 2.70 -16.67
CA LYS A 97 -19.87 3.52 -17.54
C LYS A 97 -19.89 4.82 -16.76
N SER A 98 -19.07 4.86 -15.71
CA SER A 98 -18.49 6.07 -15.19
C SER A 98 -18.17 6.83 -16.46
N SER A 99 -19.02 7.80 -16.69
CA SER A 99 -19.13 8.57 -17.89
C SER A 99 -17.73 8.98 -18.31
N THR A 100 -17.17 8.27 -19.28
CA THR A 100 -16.03 8.74 -20.06
C THR A 100 -16.40 9.97 -20.90
N SER A 101 -17.63 10.51 -20.76
CA SER A 101 -18.07 11.77 -21.36
C SER A 101 -18.23 12.94 -20.38
N ASN A 102 -17.92 12.78 -19.08
CA ASN A 102 -17.63 13.91 -18.20
C ASN A 102 -16.12 13.95 -17.89
N THR A 103 -15.29 13.65 -18.90
CA THR A 103 -13.97 14.26 -18.88
C THR A 103 -14.22 15.73 -19.18
N PRO A 104 -14.08 16.67 -18.21
CA PRO A 104 -14.08 18.08 -18.55
C PRO A 104 -13.09 18.24 -19.71
N ALA A 105 -13.46 19.02 -20.74
CA ALA A 105 -12.63 19.24 -21.92
C ALA A 105 -11.16 19.29 -21.48
N PRO A 106 -10.28 18.43 -22.02
CA PRO A 106 -8.95 18.22 -21.47
C PRO A 106 -8.36 19.59 -21.25
N LYS A 107 -8.16 19.96 -19.96
CA LYS A 107 -7.62 21.27 -19.62
C LYS A 107 -6.44 21.45 -20.55
N PRO A 108 -6.38 22.56 -21.33
CA PRO A 108 -5.34 22.71 -22.35
C PRO A 108 -4.04 22.36 -21.66
N VAL A 109 -3.33 21.36 -22.20
CA VAL A 109 -2.07 20.89 -21.63
C VAL A 109 -1.14 22.08 -21.73
N THR A 110 -1.15 22.90 -20.67
CA THR A 110 -0.26 24.03 -20.53
C THR A 110 1.05 23.33 -20.35
N ARG A 111 1.82 23.22 -21.45
CA ARG A 111 3.11 22.51 -21.51
C ARG A 111 3.82 22.88 -20.23
N SER A 112 3.84 21.96 -19.27
CA SER A 112 4.05 22.33 -17.87
C SER A 112 5.33 23.14 -17.89
N LYS A 113 5.22 24.44 -17.55
CA LYS A 113 6.37 25.35 -17.57
C LYS A 113 7.40 24.60 -16.77
N ARG A 114 8.41 24.00 -17.43
CA ARG A 114 9.31 23.00 -16.83
C ARG A 114 9.60 23.52 -15.45
N LEU A 115 8.99 22.91 -14.42
CA LEU A 115 8.90 23.54 -13.10
C LEU A 115 10.32 23.96 -12.79
N ARG A 116 10.57 25.29 -12.79
CA ARG A 116 11.94 25.82 -12.77
C ARG A 116 12.57 25.10 -11.60
N LYS A 117 13.59 24.27 -11.88
CA LYS A 117 14.15 23.34 -10.90
C LYS A 117 14.40 24.14 -9.64
N TRP A 118 13.59 23.91 -8.60
CA TRP A 118 13.65 24.70 -7.40
C TRP A 118 15.07 24.63 -6.87
N LYS A 119 15.70 25.81 -6.75
CA LYS A 119 17.05 25.96 -6.21
C LYS A 119 16.86 26.49 -4.79
N PRO A 120 17.03 25.63 -3.78
CA PRO A 120 17.00 26.10 -2.40
C PRO A 120 18.09 27.15 -2.20
N GLU A 121 17.75 28.20 -1.47
CA GLU A 121 18.74 29.12 -0.93
C GLU A 121 19.61 28.38 0.11
N PRO A 122 20.90 28.74 0.22
CA PRO A 122 21.76 28.19 1.26
C PRO A 122 21.21 28.56 2.64
N LEU A 123 21.40 27.65 3.60
CA LEU A 123 21.01 27.86 5.00
C LEU A 123 21.73 29.08 5.60
N ALA A 124 21.02 29.83 6.44
CA ALA A 124 21.62 30.90 7.25
C ALA A 124 22.71 30.33 8.17
N PRO A 125 23.74 31.11 8.55
CA PRO A 125 24.86 30.61 9.36
C PRO A 125 24.44 29.96 10.69
N ASP A 126 23.44 30.51 11.36
CA ASP A 126 22.96 30.05 12.68
C ASP A 126 21.78 29.06 12.58
N ASP A 127 21.49 28.53 11.40
CA ASP A 127 20.38 27.59 11.22
C ASP A 127 20.70 26.24 11.89
N PRO A 128 19.84 25.71 12.77
CA PRO A 128 20.08 24.46 13.50
C PRO A 128 20.16 23.22 12.59
N ARG A 129 19.81 23.35 11.30
CA ARG A 129 19.91 22.25 10.32
C ARG A 129 21.33 22.04 9.78
N HIS A 130 22.29 22.91 10.10
CA HIS A 130 23.71 22.63 9.85
C HIS A 130 24.16 21.37 10.60
N GLY A 131 25.15 20.66 10.07
CA GLY A 131 25.59 19.39 10.67
C GLY A 131 24.63 18.22 10.43
N THR A 132 23.63 18.36 9.54
CA THR A 132 22.71 17.27 9.16
C THR A 132 22.85 16.88 7.69
N ASN A 133 22.55 15.62 7.35
CA ASN A 133 22.53 15.16 5.95
C ASN A 133 21.43 15.90 5.13
N ASN A 134 20.36 16.36 5.79
CA ASN A 134 19.29 17.17 5.17
C ASN A 134 19.84 18.52 4.69
N GLY A 135 20.61 19.21 5.54
CA GLY A 135 21.28 20.46 5.18
C GLY A 135 22.16 20.34 3.94
N TYR A 136 22.90 19.24 3.81
CA TYR A 136 23.75 19.00 2.65
C TYR A 136 22.99 18.71 1.34
N VAL A 137 21.98 17.82 1.39
CA VAL A 137 21.29 17.32 0.18
C VAL A 137 20.22 18.30 -0.29
N ASN A 138 19.33 18.70 0.62
CA ASN A 138 18.15 19.47 0.27
C ASN A 138 18.45 20.96 0.21
N TYR A 139 19.29 21.49 1.10
CA TYR A 139 19.62 22.93 1.12
C TYR A 139 20.95 23.26 0.46
N ARG A 140 21.65 22.25 -0.08
CA ARG A 140 22.94 22.40 -0.77
C ARG A 140 24.02 23.10 0.06
N CYS A 141 23.93 23.07 1.38
CA CYS A 141 25.00 23.59 2.23
C CYS A 141 26.29 22.78 2.02
N ARG A 142 27.44 23.45 2.07
CA ARG A 142 28.78 22.88 1.84
C ARG A 142 29.76 23.17 2.98
N CYS A 143 29.28 23.64 4.14
CA CYS A 143 30.13 23.81 5.32
C CYS A 143 30.65 22.45 5.83
N ASP A 144 31.73 22.49 6.61
CA ASP A 144 32.38 21.29 7.14
C ASP A 144 31.44 20.40 7.97
N PRO A 145 30.62 20.93 8.92
CA PRO A 145 29.67 20.10 9.67
C PRO A 145 28.70 19.33 8.76
N CYS A 146 28.13 19.99 7.75
CA CYS A 146 27.24 19.34 6.78
C CYS A 146 27.98 18.28 5.94
N GLY A 147 29.25 18.53 5.61
CA GLY A 147 30.12 17.59 4.91
C GLY A 147 30.39 16.33 5.72
N GLU A 148 30.70 16.47 7.01
CA GLU A 148 30.89 15.36 7.95
C GLU A 148 29.60 14.55 8.15
N ALA A 149 28.47 15.22 8.34
CA ALA A 149 27.17 14.59 8.44
C ALA A 149 26.82 13.74 7.20
N ARG A 150 27.21 14.21 6.00
CA ARG A 150 27.04 13.44 4.76
C ARG A 150 27.96 12.22 4.72
N LYS A 151 29.23 12.35 5.16
CA LYS A 151 30.20 11.25 5.22
C LYS A 151 29.73 10.16 6.21
N THR A 152 29.32 10.55 7.41
CA THR A 152 28.80 9.62 8.44
C THR A 152 27.53 8.93 7.97
N PHE A 153 26.59 9.64 7.34
CA PHE A 153 25.40 9.04 6.74
C PHE A 153 25.74 8.00 5.67
N ARG A 154 26.70 8.30 4.76
CA ARG A 154 27.17 7.34 3.76
C ARG A 154 27.84 6.12 4.39
N ARG A 155 28.62 6.30 5.45
CA ARG A 155 29.23 5.20 6.21
C ARG A 155 28.16 4.30 6.83
N ARG A 156 27.15 4.88 7.50
CA ARG A 156 25.99 4.14 8.04
C ARG A 156 25.26 3.33 6.97
N LEU A 157 25.04 3.90 5.78
CA LEU A 157 24.41 3.16 4.66
C LEU A 157 25.26 1.98 4.14
N LYS A 158 26.59 2.06 4.28
CA LYS A 158 27.51 0.98 3.91
C LYS A 158 27.56 -0.12 4.97
N GLU A 159 27.59 0.28 6.26
CA GLU A 159 27.66 -0.62 7.42
C GLU A 159 26.31 -1.30 7.72
N ASN A 160 25.20 -0.62 7.47
CA ASN A 160 23.85 -1.12 7.71
C ASN A 160 23.05 -1.17 6.39
N PRO A 161 23.31 -2.16 5.51
CA PRO A 161 22.55 -2.33 4.29
C PRO A 161 21.10 -2.78 4.55
N ALA A 162 20.70 -3.06 5.79
CA ALA A 162 19.37 -3.60 6.12
C ALA A 162 18.21 -2.65 5.78
N GLY A 163 18.48 -1.35 5.57
CA GLY A 163 17.50 -0.38 5.04
C GLY A 163 17.39 -0.30 3.52
N ARG A 164 18.32 -0.91 2.76
CA ARG A 164 18.00 -1.28 1.37
C ARG A 164 17.09 -2.49 1.50
N ALA A 165 15.83 -2.33 1.12
CA ALA A 165 14.89 -3.45 0.97
C ALA A 165 15.68 -4.67 0.49
N LYS A 166 15.82 -5.69 1.37
CA LYS A 166 16.68 -6.88 1.18
C LYS A 166 16.69 -7.13 -0.31
N SER A 167 17.86 -6.98 -0.95
CA SER A 167 18.01 -7.11 -2.40
C SER A 167 17.13 -8.27 -2.83
N SER A 168 15.95 -7.95 -3.37
CA SER A 168 14.91 -8.95 -3.51
C SER A 168 15.53 -10.15 -4.19
N GLU A 169 15.29 -11.32 -3.62
CA GLU A 169 15.90 -12.58 -4.01
C GLU A 169 16.15 -12.59 -5.51
N HIS A 170 17.45 -12.57 -5.84
CA HIS A 170 17.90 -12.84 -7.18
C HIS A 170 17.49 -14.28 -7.53
N GLY A 171 17.37 -14.61 -8.82
CA GLY A 171 16.78 -15.89 -9.19
C GLY A 171 15.25 -15.87 -9.31
N THR A 172 14.63 -14.71 -9.46
CA THR A 172 13.20 -14.58 -9.76
C THR A 172 12.95 -13.90 -11.12
N ARG A 173 11.90 -14.32 -11.85
CA ARG A 173 11.49 -13.70 -13.13
C ARG A 173 11.20 -12.20 -12.98
N SER A 174 10.56 -11.81 -11.88
CA SER A 174 10.21 -10.41 -11.59
C SER A 174 11.45 -9.52 -11.50
N ARG A 175 12.56 -10.02 -10.93
CA ARG A 175 13.81 -9.27 -10.84
C ARG A 175 14.49 -9.08 -12.19
N TYR A 176 14.48 -10.10 -13.03
CA TYR A 176 14.98 -9.97 -14.39
C TYR A 176 14.19 -8.91 -15.18
N ALA A 177 12.86 -8.90 -15.05
CA ALA A 177 12.00 -7.90 -15.69
C ALA A 177 12.29 -6.47 -15.22
N ARG A 178 12.67 -6.28 -13.95
CA ARG A 178 13.08 -4.99 -13.37
C ARG A 178 14.53 -4.58 -13.71
N GLY A 179 15.24 -5.34 -14.54
CA GLY A 179 16.56 -4.98 -15.08
C GLY A 179 17.76 -5.67 -14.44
N CYS A 180 17.57 -6.60 -13.51
CA CYS A 180 18.69 -7.42 -13.03
C CYS A 180 19.15 -8.40 -14.12
N ARG A 181 20.48 -8.57 -14.27
CA ARG A 181 21.11 -9.39 -15.32
C ARG A 181 22.12 -10.40 -14.77
N CYS A 182 22.09 -10.71 -13.47
CA CYS A 182 22.91 -11.80 -12.91
C CYS A 182 22.43 -13.17 -13.43
N ASP A 183 23.28 -14.18 -13.28
CA ASP A 183 23.03 -15.52 -13.82
C ASP A 183 21.79 -16.17 -13.22
N ASP A 184 21.57 -16.07 -11.91
CA ASP A 184 20.37 -16.62 -11.26
C ASP A 184 19.08 -16.05 -11.87
N CYS A 185 19.01 -14.73 -12.03
CA CYS A 185 17.85 -14.06 -12.63
C CYS A 185 17.67 -14.46 -14.11
N LYS A 186 18.76 -14.65 -14.85
CA LYS A 186 18.74 -15.12 -16.24
C LYS A 186 18.24 -16.57 -16.33
N HIS A 187 18.67 -17.44 -15.42
CA HIS A 187 18.20 -18.82 -15.30
C HIS A 187 16.72 -18.86 -14.96
N ALA A 188 16.27 -18.08 -13.97
CA ALA A 188 14.86 -18.00 -13.59
C ALA A 188 13.96 -17.51 -14.73
N ALA A 189 14.40 -16.48 -15.48
CA ALA A 189 13.68 -15.99 -16.65
C ALA A 189 13.60 -17.06 -17.76
N THR A 190 14.70 -17.75 -18.02
CA THR A 190 14.76 -18.84 -19.02
C THR A 190 13.86 -20.02 -18.62
N SER A 191 13.90 -20.42 -17.34
CA SER A 191 13.06 -21.48 -16.78
C SER A 191 11.58 -21.15 -16.92
N ALA A 192 11.17 -19.94 -16.50
CA ALA A 192 9.79 -19.50 -16.65
C ALA A 192 9.33 -19.44 -18.12
N ALA A 193 10.20 -19.02 -19.04
CA ALA A 193 9.90 -19.02 -20.47
C ALA A 193 9.79 -20.43 -21.08
N ARG A 194 10.48 -21.43 -20.53
CA ARG A 194 10.28 -22.84 -20.91
C ARG A 194 8.92 -23.33 -20.41
N ALA A 195 8.63 -23.17 -19.13
CA ALA A 195 7.33 -23.53 -18.56
C ALA A 195 6.14 -22.86 -19.26
N ASP A 196 6.25 -21.59 -19.66
CA ASP A 196 5.23 -20.89 -20.43
C ASP A 196 4.99 -21.51 -21.81
N ARG A 197 6.05 -22.02 -22.47
CA ARG A 197 5.93 -22.73 -23.76
C ARG A 197 5.35 -24.12 -23.60
N ASP A 198 5.71 -24.83 -22.54
CA ASP A 198 5.20 -26.17 -22.25
C ASP A 198 3.69 -26.11 -21.95
N ARG A 199 3.23 -25.18 -21.11
CA ARG A 199 1.80 -24.92 -20.87
C ARG A 199 1.02 -24.58 -22.14
N LYS A 200 1.65 -23.87 -23.09
CA LYS A 200 1.03 -23.57 -24.40
C LYS A 200 0.98 -24.77 -25.32
N ARG A 201 1.91 -25.71 -25.24
CA ARG A 201 1.85 -26.97 -26.01
C ARG A 201 0.75 -27.87 -25.47
N GLU A 202 0.63 -27.93 -24.14
CA GLU A 202 -0.38 -28.75 -23.46
C GLU A 202 -1.79 -28.14 -23.56
N GLY A 203 -1.93 -26.82 -23.35
CA GLY A 203 -3.23 -26.12 -23.34
C GLY A 203 -3.60 -25.37 -24.62
N GLY A 204 -2.67 -25.22 -25.57
CA GLY A 204 -2.86 -24.50 -26.83
C GLY A 204 -3.26 -25.37 -28.02
N GLY A 205 -3.76 -26.58 -27.77
CA GLY A 205 -4.70 -27.24 -28.66
C GLY A 205 -6.01 -26.45 -28.69
N ASN A 206 -5.98 -25.26 -29.28
CA ASN A 206 -7.16 -24.49 -29.64
C ASN A 206 -7.89 -25.26 -30.73
N THR A 207 -8.66 -26.27 -30.30
CA THR A 207 -9.73 -26.86 -31.07
C THR A 207 -10.79 -25.77 -31.21
N THR A 208 -10.62 -24.92 -32.22
CA THR A 208 -11.72 -24.09 -32.71
C THR A 208 -12.85 -25.07 -33.07
N PRO A 209 -14.01 -25.05 -32.39
CA PRO A 209 -15.13 -25.88 -32.81
C PRO A 209 -15.59 -25.35 -34.17
N GLU A 210 -15.53 -26.18 -35.21
CA GLU A 210 -16.18 -25.90 -36.48
C GLU A 210 -17.70 -25.89 -36.23
N HIS A 211 -18.34 -24.77 -36.56
CA HIS A 211 -19.78 -24.58 -36.54
C HIS A 211 -20.37 -24.75 -37.93
#